data_AF-A0A4Q6A9Y0-F1
#
_entry.id   AF-A0A4Q6A9Y0-F1
#
_cell.length_a   1.000
_cell.length_b   1.000
_cell.length_c   1.000
_cell.angle_alpha   90.00
_cell.angle_beta   90.00
_cell.angle_gamma   90.00
#
_symmetry.space_group_name_H-M   'P 1'
#
loop_
_entity.id
_entity.type
_entity.pdbx_description
1 polymer ?
#
loop_
_entity_poly.entity_id
_entity_poly.type
_entity_poly.pdbx_seq_one_letter_code
_entity_poly.pdbx_strand_id
1 'polypeptide(L)' 'MKKTLFSVCLTAGVLLCQLTQGQFRKYSNEFLNIGAGARGLAMGSAQVASVSDGSSGYWNPAGLVNVKEQPQPNIM' A
#
# COMPACT_ATOMS: atom_id res chain seq x y z
N MET A 1 -32.94 30.68 17.66
CA MET A 1 -32.12 31.15 16.51
C MET A 1 -30.72 30.54 16.51
N LYS A 2 -29.87 30.73 17.53
CA LYS A 2 -28.49 30.20 17.55
C LYS A 2 -28.38 28.66 17.46
N LYS A 3 -29.26 27.92 18.15
CA LYS A 3 -29.31 26.44 18.12
C LYS A 3 -29.79 25.90 16.77
N THR A 4 -30.80 26.57 16.18
CA THR A 4 -31.35 26.24 14.86
C THR A 4 -30.31 26.49 13.76
N LEU A 5 -29.57 27.60 13.85
CA LEU A 5 -28.48 27.94 12.94
C LEU A 5 -27.35 26.90 13.02
N PHE A 6 -26.98 26.47 14.23
CA PHE A 6 -25.97 25.45 14.43
C PHE A 6 -26.36 24.10 13.83
N SER A 7 -27.62 23.67 14.01
CA SER A 7 -28.12 22.43 13.39
C SER A 7 -28.14 22.50 11.87
N VAL A 8 -28.48 23.65 11.28
CA VAL A 8 -28.45 23.83 9.81
C VAL A 8 -27.02 23.78 9.25
N CYS A 9 -26.06 24.40 9.94
CA CYS A 9 -24.66 24.31 9.53
C CYS A 9 -24.12 22.88 9.63
N LEU A 10 -24.52 22.13 10.67
CA LEU A 10 -24.08 20.76 10.87
C LEU A 10 -24.63 19.82 9.77
N THR A 11 -25.91 19.95 9.42
CA THR A 11 -26.51 19.14 8.35
C THR A 11 -25.96 19.51 6.97
N ALA A 12 -25.71 20.80 6.72
CA ALA A 12 -25.06 21.25 5.48
C ALA A 12 -23.62 20.72 5.34
N GLY A 13 -22.84 20.71 6.43
CA GLY A 13 -21.49 20.15 6.44
C GLY A 13 -21.44 18.66 6.11
N VAL A 14 -22.41 17.88 6.62
CA VAL A 14 -22.51 16.44 6.34
C VAL A 14 -22.89 16.16 4.88
N LEU A 15 -23.79 16.97 4.30
CA LEU A 15 -24.19 16.83 2.90
C LEU A 15 -23.06 17.16 1.91
N LEU A 16 -22.21 18.14 2.23
CA LEU A 16 -21.06 18.51 1.39
C LEU A 16 -19.98 17.41 1.33
N CYS A 17 -19.92 16.53 2.34
CA CYS A 17 -18.95 15.45 2.39
C CYS A 17 -19.19 14.37 1.31
N GLN A 18 -20.40 14.31 0.74
CA GLN A 18 -20.80 13.32 -0.27
C GLN A 18 -20.33 13.66 -1.70
N LEU A 19 -19.79 14.86 -1.95
CA LEU A 19 -19.33 15.29 -3.27
C LEU A 19 -17.91 14.82 -3.62
N THR A 20 -17.28 14.02 -2.76
CA THR A 20 -15.92 13.54 -3.01
C THR A 20 -15.92 12.46 -4.09
N GLN A 21 -15.18 12.68 -5.18
CA GLN A 21 -14.93 11.69 -6.22
C GLN A 21 -13.50 11.17 -6.02
N GLY A 22 -13.36 9.90 -5.63
CA GLY A 22 -12.05 9.25 -5.55
C GLY A 22 -11.55 8.88 -6.95
N GLN A 23 -10.31 9.25 -7.29
CA GLN A 23 -9.69 8.76 -8.52
C GLN A 23 -9.35 7.27 -8.39
N PHE A 24 -9.98 6.42 -9.20
CA PHE A 24 -9.56 5.03 -9.34
C PHE A 24 -8.37 4.95 -10.29
N ARG A 25 -7.19 4.56 -9.76
CA ARG A 25 -6.00 4.35 -10.59
C ARG A 25 -6.18 3.09 -11.44
N LYS A 26 -6.31 3.25 -12.76
CA LYS A 26 -6.33 2.13 -13.71
C LYS A 26 -4.90 1.86 -14.19
N TYR A 27 -4.12 1.15 -13.38
CA TYR A 27 -2.89 0.53 -13.87
C TYR A 27 -3.01 -0.97 -13.69
N SER A 28 -2.72 -1.72 -14.76
CA SER A 28 -2.86 -3.19 -14.76
C SER A 28 -2.04 -3.87 -13.66
N ASN A 29 -0.99 -3.20 -13.17
CA ASN A 29 -0.05 -3.72 -12.18
C ASN A 29 -0.16 -3.04 -10.79
N GLU A 30 -1.25 -2.32 -10.47
CA GLU A 30 -1.43 -1.76 -9.12
C GLU A 30 -1.41 -2.82 -8.02
N PHE A 31 -1.72 -4.08 -8.35
CA PHE A 31 -1.60 -5.19 -7.38
C PHE A 31 -0.16 -5.41 -6.90
N LEU A 32 0.85 -5.00 -7.67
CA LEU A 32 2.25 -5.03 -7.23
C LEU A 32 2.55 -4.00 -6.13
N ASN A 33 1.71 -2.97 -5.97
CA ASN A 33 1.86 -2.02 -4.86
C ASN A 33 1.26 -2.55 -3.54
N ILE A 34 0.50 -3.65 -3.56
CA ILE A 34 -0.05 -4.26 -2.34
C ILE A 34 1.09 -4.88 -1.50
N GLY A 35 2.16 -5.35 -2.14
CA GLY A 35 3.24 -6.09 -1.51
C GLY A 35 3.05 -7.60 -1.61
N ALA A 36 4.16 -8.35 -1.60
CA ALA A 36 4.18 -9.82 -1.59
C ALA A 36 5.07 -10.35 -0.46
N GLY A 37 4.67 -11.44 0.19
CA GLY A 37 5.40 -11.99 1.33
C GLY A 37 4.99 -11.38 2.66
N ALA A 38 4.75 -12.23 3.65
CA ALA A 38 4.43 -11.81 5.03
C ALA A 38 5.50 -10.86 5.61
N ARG A 39 6.79 -11.11 5.34
CA ARG A 39 7.90 -10.27 5.82
C ARG A 39 7.87 -8.86 5.22
N GLY A 40 7.69 -8.75 3.91
CA GLY A 40 7.66 -7.45 3.22
C GLY A 40 6.48 -6.59 3.67
N LEU A 41 5.33 -7.22 3.90
CA LEU A 41 4.14 -6.59 4.46
C LEU A 41 4.37 -6.14 5.92
N ALA A 42 4.93 -7.00 6.77
CA ALA A 42 5.25 -6.66 8.16
C ALA A 42 6.28 -5.53 8.28
N MET A 43 7.19 -5.40 7.32
CA MET A 43 8.22 -4.36 7.28
C MET A 43 7.74 -3.04 6.65
N GLY A 44 6.50 -2.96 6.15
CA GLY A 44 5.94 -1.72 5.59
C GLY A 44 6.80 -1.13 4.46
N SER A 45 7.29 -1.98 3.55
CA SER A 45 8.21 -1.62 2.44
C SER A 45 9.66 -1.35 2.82
N ALA A 46 10.06 -1.39 4.09
CA ALA A 46 11.49 -1.30 4.47
C ALA A 46 12.32 -2.47 3.91
N GLN A 47 11.66 -3.57 3.52
CA GLN A 47 12.29 -4.75 2.92
C GLN A 47 13.08 -4.42 1.63
N VAL A 48 12.72 -3.37 0.90
CA VAL A 48 13.40 -2.92 -0.34
C VAL A 48 14.90 -2.68 -0.11
N ALA A 49 15.29 -2.22 1.08
CA ALA A 49 16.67 -1.87 1.39
C ALA A 49 17.55 -3.08 1.80
N SER A 50 16.94 -4.18 2.26
CA SER A 50 17.66 -5.27 2.93
C SER A 50 17.42 -6.65 2.33
N VAL A 51 16.62 -6.76 1.27
CA VAL A 51 16.29 -8.05 0.65
C VAL A 51 17.52 -8.67 -0.02
N SER A 52 17.74 -9.96 0.25
CA SER A 52 18.90 -10.72 -0.22
C SER A 52 18.58 -12.19 -0.50
N ASP A 53 17.30 -12.51 -0.66
CA ASP A 53 16.78 -13.87 -0.89
C ASP A 53 15.90 -13.89 -2.16
N GLY A 54 15.22 -15.00 -2.44
CA GLY A 54 14.33 -15.13 -3.61
C GLY A 54 13.22 -14.07 -3.70
N SER A 55 12.85 -13.41 -2.60
CA SER A 55 11.89 -12.32 -2.61
C SER A 55 12.43 -11.01 -3.21
N SER A 56 13.74 -10.93 -3.44
CA SER A 56 14.40 -9.79 -4.11
C SER A 56 13.82 -9.52 -5.49
N GLY A 57 13.36 -10.55 -6.21
CA GLY A 57 12.74 -10.37 -7.53
C GLY A 57 11.51 -9.46 -7.50
N TYR A 58 10.75 -9.45 -6.41
CA TYR A 58 9.59 -8.56 -6.23
C TYR A 58 9.98 -7.22 -5.61
N TRP A 59 10.82 -7.24 -4.56
CA TRP A 59 11.09 -6.05 -3.74
C TRP A 59 12.27 -5.18 -4.23
N ASN A 60 13.37 -5.80 -4.67
CA ASN A 60 14.56 -5.11 -5.19
C ASN A 60 15.46 -6.11 -5.94
N PRO A 61 15.40 -6.18 -7.28
CA PRO A 61 16.17 -7.15 -8.06
C PRO A 61 17.68 -7.07 -7.84
N ALA A 62 18.23 -5.91 -7.43
CA ALA A 62 19.65 -5.79 -7.11
C ALA A 62 20.06 -6.67 -5.92
N GLY A 63 19.13 -7.03 -5.03
CA GLY A 63 19.37 -7.94 -3.92
C GLY A 63 19.73 -9.37 -4.36
N LEU A 64 19.39 -9.76 -5.59
CA LEU A 64 19.70 -11.09 -6.15
C LEU A 64 21.20 -11.37 -6.22
N VAL A 65 22.05 -10.34 -6.27
CA VAL A 65 23.52 -10.52 -6.25
C VAL A 65 24.02 -11.16 -4.95
N ASN A 66 23.22 -11.13 -3.89
CA ASN A 66 23.54 -11.73 -2.60
C ASN A 66 23.00 -13.17 -2.46
N VAL A 67 22.20 -13.63 -3.42
CA VAL A 67 21.66 -14.99 -3.43
C VAL A 67 22.76 -15.94 -3.89
N LYS A 68 23.06 -16.92 -3.04
CA LYS A 68 24.11 -17.92 -3.29
C LYS A 68 23.56 -19.13 -4.04
N GLU A 69 24.45 -20.00 -4.49
CA GLU A 69 24.14 -21.19 -5.30
C GLU A 69 23.27 -22.24 -4.58
N GLN A 70 22.98 -22.07 -3.29
CA GLN A 70 22.04 -22.91 -2.56
C GLN A 70 20.58 -22.55 -2.91
N PRO A 71 19.77 -23.52 -3.38
CA PRO A 71 18.35 -23.27 -3.63
C PRO A 71 17.63 -22.81 -2.36
N GLN A 72 16.95 -21.67 -2.45
CA GLN A 72 16.14 -21.13 -1.36
C GLN A 72 14.66 -21.17 -1.75
N PRO A 73 13.85 -22.09 -1.17
CA PRO A 73 12.42 -22.12 -1.42
C PRO A 73 11.75 -20.96 -0.68
N ASN A 74 11.39 -19.90 -1.41
CA ASN A 74 10.57 -18.81 -0.88
C ASN A 74 9.11 -19.01 -1.28
N ILE A 75 8.22 -19.00 -0.29
CA ILE A 75 6.78 -18.91 -0.48
C ILE A 75 6.37 -17.51 -0.03
N MET A 76 5.85 -16.72 -0.97
CA MET A 76 5.37 -15.35 -0.75
C MET A 76 3.92 -15.35 -0.25
#